data_AF-A0A1M3BSH2-F1
#
_entry.id   AF-A0A1M3BSH2-F1
#
_cell.length_a   1.000
_cell.length_b   1.000
_cell.length_c   1.000
_cell.angle_alpha   90.00
_cell.angle_beta   90.00
_cell.angle_gamma   90.00
#
_symmetry.space_group_name_H-M   'P 1'
#
loop_
_entity.id
_entity.type
_entity.pdbx_description
1 polymer ?
#
loop_
_entity_poly.entity_id
_entity_poly.type
_entity_poly.pdbx_seq_one_letter_code
_entity_poly.pdbx_strand_id
1 'polypeptide(L)'
;MQWAKQKGFTIVELLIVVVVIAILAAITIVAYTGIQNRTHDSAVQNDLSTLFKKLEAWKIDNTQGRYPTPASTADFAAIVADSKIAFKFSTNSYSTTVANNIAYCFASDGSEVGIVAMAKSGNAFYISTTTSGVKEYTPVWTSTAASTCRNADAALSVLKTSGYGNIWARTSQWNYGV
;
A
#
# COMPACT_ATOMS: atom_id res chain seq x y z
N MET A 1 34.35 -34.67 49.86
CA MET A 1 33.49 -34.07 48.82
C MET A 1 34.42 -33.42 47.80
N GLN A 2 34.62 -34.06 46.64
CA GLN A 2 35.49 -33.50 45.60
C GLN A 2 34.70 -32.44 44.83
N TRP A 3 35.08 -31.17 44.97
CA TRP A 3 34.48 -30.06 44.24
C TRP A 3 34.99 -30.09 42.81
N ALA A 4 34.10 -30.31 41.85
CA ALA A 4 34.42 -30.25 40.43
C ALA A 4 34.92 -28.84 40.08
N LYS A 5 36.16 -28.73 39.60
CA LYS A 5 36.72 -27.46 39.12
C LYS A 5 35.87 -26.94 37.95
N GLN A 6 35.11 -25.87 38.18
CA GLN A 6 34.43 -25.14 37.12
C GLN A 6 35.50 -24.53 36.20
N LYS A 7 35.54 -24.97 34.93
CA LYS A 7 36.35 -24.31 33.91
C LYS A 7 35.68 -22.99 33.53
N GLY A 8 36.33 -21.87 33.84
CA GLY A 8 35.89 -20.56 33.38
C GLY A 8 36.11 -20.41 31.88
N PHE A 9 35.20 -19.69 31.20
CA PHE A 9 35.37 -19.27 29.80
C PHE A 9 36.61 -18.40 29.66
N THR A 10 37.39 -18.61 28.60
CA THR A 10 38.52 -17.76 28.28
C THR A 10 38.04 -16.45 27.66
N ILE A 11 38.79 -15.36 27.91
CA ILE A 11 38.52 -14.05 27.28
C ILE A 11 38.55 -14.16 25.75
N VAL A 12 39.42 -15.04 25.21
CA VAL A 12 39.56 -15.27 23.77
C VAL A 12 38.31 -15.95 23.19
N GLU A 13 37.73 -16.92 23.89
CA GLU A 13 36.46 -17.56 23.47
C GLU A 13 35.32 -16.55 23.42
N LEU A 14 35.25 -15.63 24.37
CA LEU A 14 34.21 -14.60 24.36
C LEU A 14 34.48 -13.56 23.26
N LEU A 15 35.75 -13.23 22.99
CA LEU A 15 36.14 -12.28 21.94
C LEU A 15 35.76 -12.78 20.54
N ILE A 16 36.06 -14.04 20.21
CA ILE A 16 35.70 -14.58 18.89
C ILE A 16 34.18 -14.61 18.70
N VAL A 17 33.42 -14.93 19.74
CA VAL A 17 31.96 -14.95 19.68
C VAL A 17 31.40 -13.57 19.37
N VAL A 18 31.88 -12.52 20.04
CA VAL A 18 31.39 -11.15 19.79
C VAL A 18 31.77 -10.64 18.38
N VAL A 19 32.93 -11.05 17.86
CA VAL A 19 33.34 -10.72 16.48
C VAL A 19 32.44 -11.44 15.46
N VAL A 20 32.16 -12.72 15.68
CA VAL A 20 31.30 -13.49 14.76
C VAL A 20 29.87 -12.95 14.76
N ILE A 21 29.27 -12.67 15.92
CA ILE A 21 27.92 -12.08 15.95
C ILE A 21 27.89 -10.68 15.32
N ALA A 22 28.95 -9.89 15.43
CA ALA A 22 29.03 -8.57 14.82
C ALA A 22 28.98 -8.67 13.29
N ILE A 23 29.73 -9.60 12.69
CA ILE A 23 29.73 -9.83 11.24
C ILE A 23 28.36 -10.34 10.78
N LEU A 24 27.78 -11.31 11.50
CA LEU A 24 26.45 -11.86 11.17
C LEU A 24 25.34 -10.80 11.31
N ALA A 25 25.40 -9.94 12.33
CA ALA A 25 24.46 -8.85 12.52
C ALA A 25 24.53 -7.84 11.36
N ALA A 26 25.73 -7.48 10.89
CA ALA A 26 25.88 -6.54 9.78
C ALA A 26 25.23 -7.07 8.48
N ILE A 27 25.45 -8.34 8.14
CA ILE A 27 24.85 -8.96 6.94
C ILE A 27 23.33 -9.05 7.07
N THR A 28 22.84 -9.46 8.25
CA THR A 28 21.40 -9.63 8.48
C THR A 28 20.66 -8.30 8.39
N ILE A 29 21.23 -7.18 8.86
CA ILE A 29 20.59 -5.86 8.76
C ILE A 29 20.33 -5.46 7.29
N VAL A 30 21.34 -5.58 6.41
CA VAL A 30 21.18 -5.20 5.00
C VAL A 30 20.14 -6.10 4.31
N ALA A 31 20.22 -7.41 4.53
CA ALA A 31 19.25 -8.35 3.97
C ALA A 31 17.82 -8.07 4.48
N TYR A 32 17.68 -7.73 5.76
CA TYR A 32 16.39 -7.47 6.38
C TYR A 32 15.68 -6.25 5.77
N THR A 33 16.40 -5.15 5.50
CA THR A 33 15.81 -3.97 4.84
C THR A 33 15.24 -4.27 3.45
N GLY A 34 15.95 -5.06 2.64
CA GLY A 34 15.49 -5.48 1.32
C GLY A 34 14.24 -6.37 1.39
N ILE A 35 14.18 -7.27 2.36
CA ILE A 35 13.01 -8.11 2.61
C ILE A 35 11.81 -7.25 3.05
N GLN A 36 12.01 -6.32 3.98
CA GLN A 36 10.95 -5.42 4.44
C GLN A 36 10.33 -4.62 3.28
N ASN A 37 11.15 -4.06 2.38
CA ASN A 37 10.65 -3.32 1.22
C ASN A 37 9.78 -4.20 0.31
N ARG A 38 10.19 -5.45 0.03
CA ARG A 38 9.40 -6.41 -0.76
C ARG A 38 8.10 -6.80 -0.07
N THR A 39 8.10 -6.92 1.26
CA THR A 39 6.89 -7.18 2.05
C THR A 39 5.93 -6.00 1.96
N HIS A 40 6.42 -4.77 2.05
CA HIS A 40 5.61 -3.57 1.89
C HIS A 40 5.00 -3.50 0.49
N ASP A 41 5.78 -3.76 -0.56
CA ASP A 41 5.30 -3.79 -1.94
C ASP A 41 4.20 -4.85 -2.13
N SER A 42 4.44 -6.07 -1.64
CA SER A 42 3.48 -7.17 -1.74
C SER A 42 2.18 -6.86 -1.00
N ALA A 43 2.26 -6.23 0.18
CA ALA A 43 1.09 -5.81 0.94
C ALA A 43 0.25 -4.77 0.17
N VAL A 44 0.90 -3.75 -0.42
CA VAL A 44 0.20 -2.75 -1.24
C VAL A 44 -0.43 -3.37 -2.48
N GLN A 45 0.27 -4.25 -3.19
CA GLN A 45 -0.29 -4.95 -4.35
C GLN A 45 -1.51 -5.82 -3.98
N ASN A 46 -1.45 -6.51 -2.84
CA ASN A 46 -2.57 -7.32 -2.36
C ASN A 46 -3.78 -6.45 -1.94
N ASP A 47 -3.52 -5.34 -1.25
CA ASP A 47 -4.55 -4.38 -0.86
C ASP A 47 -5.25 -3.79 -2.11
N LEU A 48 -4.47 -3.37 -3.11
CA LEU A 48 -5.00 -2.87 -4.39
C LEU A 48 -5.88 -3.91 -5.08
N SER A 49 -5.40 -5.16 -5.17
CA SER A 49 -6.16 -6.25 -5.78
C SER A 49 -7.46 -6.55 -5.03
N THR A 50 -7.43 -6.51 -3.70
CA THR A 50 -8.60 -6.81 -2.85
C THR A 50 -9.62 -5.70 -2.92
N LEU A 51 -9.18 -4.44 -2.84
CA LEU A 51 -10.04 -3.28 -2.98
C LEU A 51 -10.67 -3.22 -4.38
N PHE A 52 -9.89 -3.50 -5.43
CA PHE A 52 -10.42 -3.53 -6.79
C PHE A 52 -11.53 -4.58 -6.95
N LYS A 53 -11.35 -5.80 -6.42
CA LYS A 53 -12.40 -6.83 -6.40
C LYS A 53 -13.67 -6.39 -5.66
N LYS A 54 -13.52 -5.62 -4.58
CA LYS A 54 -14.67 -5.05 -3.85
C LYS A 54 -15.41 -4.01 -4.69
N LEU A 55 -14.69 -3.19 -5.45
CA LEU A 55 -15.28 -2.23 -6.39
C LEU A 55 -16.02 -2.94 -7.53
N GLU A 56 -15.46 -4.02 -8.08
CA GLU A 56 -16.14 -4.87 -9.07
C GLU A 56 -17.43 -5.46 -8.50
N ALA A 57 -17.39 -6.01 -7.29
CA ALA A 57 -18.57 -6.55 -6.62
C ALA A 57 -19.65 -5.47 -6.39
N TRP A 58 -19.22 -4.26 -5.97
CA TRP A 58 -20.14 -3.15 -5.77
C TRP A 58 -20.82 -2.72 -7.07
N LYS A 59 -20.08 -2.66 -8.19
CA LYS A 59 -20.62 -2.33 -9.51
C LYS A 59 -21.70 -3.32 -9.96
N ILE A 60 -21.50 -4.62 -9.71
CA ILE A 60 -22.47 -5.67 -10.06
C ILE A 60 -23.76 -5.52 -9.23
N ASP A 61 -23.61 -5.21 -7.95
CA ASP A 61 -24.74 -5.10 -7.02
C ASP A 61 -25.52 -3.78 -7.17
N ASN A 62 -24.90 -2.74 -7.73
CA ASN A 62 -25.54 -1.46 -7.95
C ASN A 62 -26.44 -1.51 -9.19
N THR A 63 -27.67 -1.00 -9.07
CA THR A 63 -28.67 -0.99 -10.15
C THR A 63 -28.24 -0.23 -11.40
N GLN A 64 -27.24 0.65 -11.29
CA GLN A 64 -26.73 1.43 -12.42
C GLN A 64 -25.56 0.76 -13.15
N GLY A 65 -24.99 -0.33 -12.63
CA GLY A 65 -23.86 -1.03 -13.26
C GLY A 65 -22.60 -0.17 -13.42
N ARG A 66 -22.40 0.82 -12.55
CA ARG A 66 -21.31 1.81 -12.58
C ARG A 66 -20.46 1.71 -11.32
N TYR A 67 -19.22 2.17 -11.38
CA TYR A 67 -18.38 2.36 -10.20
C TYR A 67 -18.79 3.62 -9.43
N PRO A 68 -18.41 3.72 -8.14
CA PRO A 68 -18.69 4.92 -7.36
C PRO A 68 -18.02 6.16 -7.95
N THR A 69 -18.81 7.22 -8.17
CA THR A 69 -18.33 8.51 -8.69
C THR A 69 -18.59 9.60 -7.66
N PRO A 70 -17.74 9.74 -6.64
CA PRO A 70 -17.93 10.74 -5.59
C PRO A 70 -17.86 12.16 -6.18
N ALA A 71 -18.90 12.97 -5.97
CA ALA A 71 -18.90 14.38 -6.36
C ALA A 71 -18.20 15.27 -5.32
N SER A 72 -18.06 14.78 -4.09
CA SER A 72 -17.42 15.49 -2.97
C SER A 72 -16.68 14.52 -2.04
N THR A 73 -15.89 15.07 -1.10
CA THR A 73 -15.26 14.28 -0.05
C THR A 73 -16.28 13.62 0.90
N ALA A 74 -17.47 14.19 1.04
CA ALA A 74 -18.53 13.63 1.87
C ALA A 74 -19.19 12.42 1.18
N ASP A 75 -19.46 12.53 -0.12
CA ASP A 75 -20.00 11.40 -0.92
C ASP A 75 -19.01 10.25 -0.94
N PHE A 76 -17.72 10.56 -1.07
CA PHE A 76 -16.67 9.56 -0.98
C PHE A 76 -16.66 8.84 0.36
N ALA A 77 -16.81 9.57 1.48
CA ALA A 77 -16.89 8.97 2.81
C ALA A 77 -18.11 8.04 2.96
N ALA A 78 -19.25 8.39 2.36
CA ALA A 78 -20.44 7.54 2.37
C ALA A 78 -20.24 6.25 1.55
N ILE A 79 -19.59 6.35 0.39
CA ILE A 79 -19.27 5.20 -0.48
C ILE A 79 -18.34 4.21 0.22
N VAL A 80 -17.29 4.69 0.88
CA VAL A 80 -16.31 3.83 1.55
C VAL A 80 -16.80 3.26 2.89
N ALA A 81 -17.85 3.86 3.46
CA ALA A 81 -18.57 3.31 4.62
C ALA A 81 -19.54 2.18 4.23
N ASP A 82 -19.84 2.00 2.93
CA ASP A 82 -20.60 0.85 2.44
C ASP A 82 -19.84 -0.43 2.78
N SER A 83 -20.50 -1.38 3.46
CA SER A 83 -19.90 -2.64 3.90
C SER A 83 -19.33 -3.48 2.75
N LYS A 84 -19.82 -3.27 1.52
CA LYS A 84 -19.32 -3.95 0.32
C LYS A 84 -17.94 -3.45 -0.10
N ILE A 85 -17.68 -2.14 0.06
CA ILE A 85 -16.40 -1.49 -0.28
C ILE A 85 -15.48 -1.39 0.93
N ALA A 86 -16.01 -1.39 2.16
CA ALA A 86 -15.25 -1.26 3.40
C ALA A 86 -14.04 -2.20 3.42
N PHE A 87 -12.87 -1.62 3.64
CA PHE A 87 -11.57 -2.29 3.52
C PHE A 87 -10.57 -1.67 4.49
N LYS A 88 -9.81 -2.51 5.20
CA LYS A 88 -8.70 -2.07 6.06
C LYS A 88 -7.40 -2.16 5.28
N PHE A 89 -6.75 -1.01 5.10
CA PHE A 89 -5.43 -0.94 4.47
C PHE A 89 -4.31 -1.37 5.42
N SER A 90 -3.26 -1.95 4.83
CA SER A 90 -2.00 -2.25 5.49
C SER A 90 -1.19 -0.97 5.74
N THR A 91 -1.67 -0.05 6.59
CA THR A 91 -1.18 1.34 6.75
C THR A 91 0.35 1.47 6.87
N ASN A 92 1.01 0.54 7.56
CA ASN A 92 2.47 0.52 7.75
C ASN A 92 3.26 0.25 6.47
N SER A 93 2.62 -0.25 5.42
CA SER A 93 3.24 -0.58 4.13
C SER A 93 3.14 0.55 3.10
N TYR A 94 2.46 1.65 3.41
CA TYR A 94 2.32 2.80 2.52
C TYR A 94 3.32 3.90 2.86
N SER A 95 3.70 4.68 1.84
CA SER A 95 4.60 5.82 2.01
C SER A 95 3.96 6.89 2.91
N THR A 96 4.76 7.44 3.81
CA THR A 96 4.40 8.58 4.67
C THR A 96 5.11 9.87 4.28
N THR A 97 5.97 9.80 3.26
CA THR A 97 6.83 10.91 2.84
C THR A 97 6.23 11.72 1.68
N VAL A 98 5.17 11.19 1.05
CA VAL A 98 4.46 11.85 -0.05
C VAL A 98 3.06 12.26 0.36
N ALA A 99 2.58 13.37 -0.23
CA ALA A 99 1.17 13.72 -0.17
C ALA A 99 0.35 12.74 -1.04
N ASN A 100 -0.90 12.46 -0.62
CA ASN A 100 -1.87 11.63 -1.32
C ASN A 100 -1.34 10.24 -1.71
N ASN A 101 -0.73 9.52 -0.76
CA ASN A 101 -0.11 8.20 -0.94
C ASN A 101 -1.03 7.11 -1.55
N ILE A 102 -2.34 7.35 -1.61
CA ILE A 102 -3.31 6.61 -2.44
C ILE A 102 -4.16 7.61 -3.22
N ALA A 103 -4.48 7.30 -4.49
CA ALA A 103 -5.49 8.02 -5.24
C ALA A 103 -6.51 7.06 -5.87
N TYR A 104 -7.78 7.47 -5.80
CA TYR A 104 -8.89 6.80 -6.47
C TYR A 104 -9.24 7.60 -7.73
N CYS A 105 -9.11 6.98 -8.88
CA CYS A 105 -9.32 7.57 -10.19
C CYS A 105 -10.58 6.96 -10.78
N PHE A 106 -11.48 7.78 -11.35
CA PHE A 106 -12.72 7.26 -11.94
C PHE A 106 -13.15 8.07 -13.16
N ALA A 107 -13.88 7.41 -14.05
CA ALA A 107 -14.49 8.05 -15.20
C ALA A 107 -15.74 8.80 -14.74
N SER A 108 -16.00 9.97 -15.31
CA SER A 108 -17.19 10.78 -14.93
C SER A 108 -18.51 10.04 -15.17
N ASP A 109 -18.53 9.05 -16.06
CA ASP A 109 -19.69 8.19 -16.32
C ASP A 109 -19.74 6.95 -15.41
N GLY A 110 -18.69 6.68 -14.62
CA GLY A 110 -18.56 5.50 -13.77
C GLY A 110 -18.31 4.20 -14.53
N SER A 111 -17.90 4.27 -15.80
CA SER A 111 -17.61 3.08 -16.62
C SER A 111 -16.31 2.38 -16.22
N GLU A 112 -15.33 3.17 -15.76
CA GLU A 112 -13.97 2.75 -15.46
C GLU A 112 -13.48 3.33 -14.13
N VAL A 113 -12.58 2.59 -13.49
CA VAL A 113 -11.97 2.97 -12.23
C VAL A 113 -10.52 2.50 -12.18
N GLY A 114 -9.69 3.26 -11.48
CA GLY A 114 -8.32 2.91 -11.15
C GLY A 114 -7.96 3.32 -9.73
N ILE A 115 -7.05 2.57 -9.12
CA ILE A 115 -6.47 2.90 -7.82
C ILE A 115 -4.97 2.90 -8.02
N VAL A 116 -4.32 3.95 -7.52
CA VAL A 116 -2.86 4.09 -7.51
C VAL A 116 -2.39 4.33 -6.09
N ALA A 117 -1.30 3.69 -5.69
CA ALA A 117 -0.76 3.78 -4.34
C ALA A 117 0.77 3.74 -4.33
N MET A 118 1.37 4.42 -3.35
CA MET A 118 2.81 4.38 -3.10
C MET A 118 3.12 3.56 -1.85
N ALA A 119 3.96 2.55 -2.03
CA ALA A 119 4.50 1.73 -0.95
C ALA A 119 5.60 2.47 -0.18
N LYS A 120 5.82 2.04 1.06
CA LYS A 120 6.85 2.58 1.95
C LYS A 120 8.28 2.37 1.42
N SER A 121 8.46 1.37 0.55
CA SER A 121 9.70 1.12 -0.20
C SER A 121 10.10 2.28 -1.12
N GLY A 122 9.14 3.13 -1.51
CA GLY A 122 9.30 4.16 -2.54
C GLY A 122 8.72 3.75 -3.90
N ASN A 123 8.40 2.47 -4.10
CA ASN A 123 7.76 1.99 -5.32
C ASN A 123 6.27 2.36 -5.33
N ALA A 124 5.72 2.60 -6.50
CA ALA A 124 4.29 2.88 -6.67
C ALA A 124 3.65 1.82 -7.58
N PHE A 125 2.38 1.54 -7.33
CA PHE A 125 1.61 0.51 -8.02
C PHE A 125 0.24 1.03 -8.37
N TYR A 126 -0.34 0.50 -9.45
CA TYR A 126 -1.71 0.82 -9.84
C TYR A 126 -2.45 -0.41 -10.35
N ILE A 127 -3.78 -0.36 -10.23
CA ILE A 127 -4.71 -1.31 -10.83
C ILE A 127 -5.90 -0.55 -11.37
N SER A 128 -6.41 -0.98 -12.51
CA SER A 128 -7.56 -0.38 -13.17
C SER A 128 -8.37 -1.41 -13.94
N THR A 129 -9.55 -1.01 -14.39
CA THR A 129 -10.45 -1.81 -15.24
C THR A 129 -9.84 -2.23 -16.57
N THR A 130 -8.86 -1.47 -17.06
CA THR A 130 -8.18 -1.71 -18.34
C THR A 130 -6.91 -2.56 -18.18
N THR A 131 -6.43 -2.75 -16.95
CA THR A 131 -5.22 -3.52 -16.67
C THR A 131 -5.51 -4.94 -16.20
N SER A 132 -4.76 -5.91 -16.71
CA SER A 132 -4.75 -7.27 -16.15
C SER A 132 -3.86 -7.34 -14.90
N GLY A 133 -4.46 -7.08 -13.74
CA GLY A 133 -3.80 -7.14 -12.43
C GLY A 133 -3.03 -5.88 -12.08
N VAL A 134 -2.32 -5.93 -10.94
CA VAL A 134 -1.53 -4.80 -10.43
C VAL A 134 -0.27 -4.63 -11.26
N LYS A 135 0.02 -3.39 -11.64
CA LYS A 135 1.19 -2.97 -12.41
C LYS A 135 1.99 -1.94 -11.63
N GLU A 136 3.26 -1.82 -11.98
CA GLU A 136 4.15 -0.80 -11.42
C GLU A 136 3.83 0.57 -12.03
N TYR A 137 3.72 1.58 -11.17
CA TYR A 137 3.53 2.98 -11.57
C TYR A 137 4.91 3.59 -11.77
N THR A 138 5.31 3.69 -13.03
CA THR A 138 6.57 4.30 -13.48
C THR A 138 6.58 5.82 -13.61
N PRO A 139 5.43 6.54 -13.76
CA PRO A 139 5.44 7.99 -13.82
C PRO A 139 5.91 8.65 -12.52
N VAL A 140 6.30 9.92 -12.61
CA VAL A 140 6.69 10.71 -11.44
C VAL A 140 5.48 10.93 -10.53
N TRP A 141 5.63 10.55 -9.25
CA TRP A 141 4.63 10.85 -8.25
C TRP A 141 4.46 12.35 -8.07
N THR A 142 3.23 12.82 -8.13
CA THR A 142 2.92 14.24 -8.01
C THR A 142 2.17 14.54 -6.72
N SER A 143 2.25 15.78 -6.26
CA SER A 143 1.61 16.20 -5.00
C SER A 143 0.08 16.24 -5.05
N THR A 144 -0.54 16.09 -6.24
CA THR A 144 -2.01 16.08 -6.39
C THR A 144 -2.50 14.75 -6.92
N ALA A 145 -3.54 14.19 -6.28
CA ALA A 145 -4.20 12.97 -6.71
C ALA A 145 -4.67 13.04 -8.19
N ALA A 146 -5.13 14.21 -8.62
CA ALA A 146 -5.57 14.45 -10.00
C ALA A 146 -4.44 14.30 -11.02
N SER A 147 -3.23 14.79 -10.74
CA SER A 147 -2.09 14.59 -11.63
C SER A 147 -1.54 13.16 -11.56
N THR A 148 -1.59 12.51 -10.40
CA THR A 148 -1.20 11.09 -10.27
C THR A 148 -2.13 10.18 -11.10
N CYS A 149 -3.45 10.42 -11.07
CA CYS A 149 -4.43 9.74 -11.90
C CYS A 149 -4.25 10.00 -13.40
N ARG A 150 -3.94 11.24 -13.80
CA ARG A 150 -3.69 11.60 -15.21
C ARG A 150 -2.44 10.95 -15.79
N ASN A 151 -1.46 10.64 -14.94
CA ASN A 151 -0.16 10.12 -15.37
C ASN A 151 -0.11 8.58 -15.37
N ALA A 152 -1.06 7.89 -14.73
CA ALA A 152 -1.11 6.43 -14.56
C ALA A 152 -1.43 5.62 -15.84
N ASP A 153 -0.75 5.93 -16.95
CA ASP A 153 -0.89 5.30 -18.28
C ASP A 153 -2.08 5.78 -19.14
N ALA A 154 -1.96 5.61 -20.45
CA ALA A 154 -2.94 5.98 -21.49
C ALA A 154 -4.33 5.34 -21.29
N ALA A 155 -4.40 4.29 -20.46
CA ALA A 155 -5.60 3.54 -20.12
C ALA A 155 -6.55 4.25 -19.14
N LEU A 156 -6.19 5.45 -18.64
CA LEU A 156 -7.00 6.28 -17.73
C LEU A 156 -7.24 7.70 -18.27
N SER A 157 -7.04 7.92 -19.57
CA SER A 157 -7.25 9.23 -20.24
C SER A 157 -8.70 9.76 -20.15
N VAL A 158 -9.65 8.90 -19.76
CA VAL A 158 -11.05 9.22 -19.48
C VAL A 158 -11.29 9.57 -18.00
N LEU A 159 -10.39 9.20 -17.08
CA LEU A 159 -10.53 9.39 -15.63
C LEU A 159 -10.03 10.78 -15.21
N LYS A 160 -10.81 11.82 -15.56
CA LYS A 160 -10.45 13.22 -15.30
C LYS A 160 -10.73 13.67 -13.86
N THR A 161 -11.43 12.86 -13.08
CA THR A 161 -11.91 13.18 -11.74
C THR A 161 -11.24 12.27 -10.70
N SER A 162 -10.77 12.85 -9.61
CA SER A 162 -10.03 12.15 -8.55
C SER A 162 -10.77 12.19 -7.22
N GLY A 163 -10.90 11.03 -6.57
CA GLY A 163 -11.25 10.89 -5.16
C GLY A 163 -9.98 10.89 -4.30
N TYR A 164 -9.97 11.68 -3.21
CA TYR A 164 -8.80 11.88 -2.35
C TYR A 164 -8.58 10.70 -1.38
N GLY A 165 -7.36 10.15 -1.33
CA GLY A 165 -6.95 9.12 -0.35
C GLY A 165 -5.64 9.48 0.35
N ASN A 166 -5.68 10.35 1.36
CA ASN A 166 -4.54 10.55 2.26
C ASN A 166 -4.68 9.60 3.46
N ILE A 167 -3.80 8.60 3.62
CA ILE A 167 -3.83 7.75 4.83
C ILE A 167 -3.61 8.60 6.10
N TRP A 168 -2.90 9.74 6.02
CA TRP A 168 -2.55 10.56 7.18
C TRP A 168 -3.34 11.86 7.36
N ALA A 169 -4.21 12.26 6.41
CA ALA A 169 -5.03 13.47 6.59
C ALA A 169 -6.48 13.19 7.01
N ARG A 170 -7.00 11.97 6.83
CA ARG A 170 -8.31 11.56 7.36
C ARG A 170 -8.34 10.05 7.58
N THR A 171 -7.76 9.60 8.70
CA THR A 171 -7.98 8.26 9.26
C THR A 171 -9.45 7.94 9.54
N SER A 172 -10.37 8.89 9.35
CA SER A 172 -11.81 8.65 9.42
C SER A 172 -12.45 8.21 8.10
N GLN A 173 -11.79 8.32 6.94
CA GLN A 173 -12.44 7.99 5.66
C GLN A 173 -12.24 6.53 5.25
N TRP A 174 -11.09 5.91 5.51
CA TRP A 174 -10.81 4.54 5.06
C TRP A 174 -10.60 3.52 6.19
N ASN A 175 -10.73 3.94 7.44
CA ASN A 175 -10.56 3.06 8.60
C ASN A 175 -11.91 2.58 9.15
N TYR A 176 -12.84 2.23 8.26
CA TYR A 176 -14.05 1.54 8.66
C TYR A 176 -13.77 0.05 8.68
N GLY A 177 -13.33 -0.44 9.83
CA GLY A 177 -13.56 -1.84 10.09
C GLY A 177 -13.76 -2.10 11.57
N VAL A 178 -14.79 -2.91 11.81
CA VAL A 178 -14.98 -3.73 13.01
C VAL A 178 -13.69 -4.44 13.41
#